data_AF-A0A947B467-F1
#
_entry.id   AF-A0A947B467-F1
#
_cell.length_a   1.000
_cell.length_b   1.000
_cell.length_c   1.000
_cell.angle_alpha   90.00
_cell.angle_beta   90.00
_cell.angle_gamma   90.00
#
_symmetry.space_group_name_H-M   'P 1'
#
loop_
_entity.id
_entity.type
_entity.pdbx_description
1 polymer ?
#
loop_
_entity_poly.entity_id
_entity_poly.type
_entity_poly.pdbx_seq_one_letter_code
_entity_poly.pdbx_strand_id
1 'polypeptide(L)'
;YLIAQNGPPDGVWLFEDIAYKNGLFASPKMFSELIFPYYTEMVQFFDGYSLPLVFHSDGNMDQGIPLVLEAGFKGLNPMEAKAGCDLLAYAEQYGRDLVFIGGFDVRILETNDHDLIRKEVVALVEGMKAREARYLFGSDHTVTPNVDYDSYRVALDTYRRHMKY
;
A
#
# COMPACT_ATOMS: atom_id res chain seq x y z
N TYR A 1 -12.06 0.61 -24.69
CA TYR A 1 -11.20 0.22 -25.83
C TYR A 1 -10.15 -0.81 -25.40
N LEU A 2 -9.31 -0.52 -24.39
CA LEU A 2 -8.25 -1.46 -23.93
C LEU A 2 -8.77 -2.83 -23.45
N ILE A 3 -9.70 -2.88 -22.49
CA ILE A 3 -10.25 -4.16 -21.98
C ILE A 3 -10.94 -4.95 -23.10
N ALA A 4 -11.71 -4.26 -23.95
CA ALA A 4 -12.42 -4.90 -25.06
C ALA A 4 -11.47 -5.52 -26.11
N GLN A 5 -10.25 -5.00 -26.26
CA GLN A 5 -9.27 -5.51 -27.23
C GLN A 5 -8.29 -6.52 -26.66
N ASN A 6 -7.90 -6.36 -25.39
CA ASN A 6 -6.81 -7.13 -24.79
C ASN A 6 -7.28 -8.04 -23.63
N GLY A 7 -8.56 -8.01 -23.29
CA GLY A 7 -9.08 -8.63 -22.07
C GLY A 7 -8.84 -7.76 -20.82
N PRO A 8 -9.45 -8.14 -19.69
CA PRO A 8 -9.23 -7.46 -18.42
C PRO A 8 -7.82 -7.73 -17.87
N PRO A 9 -7.16 -6.74 -17.23
CA PRO A 9 -5.94 -6.99 -16.45
C PRO A 9 -6.28 -7.80 -15.17
N ASP A 10 -5.27 -8.32 -14.47
CA ASP A 10 -5.47 -8.99 -13.18
C ASP A 10 -5.72 -8.01 -12.01
N GLY A 11 -5.37 -6.73 -12.18
CA GLY A 11 -5.57 -5.69 -11.16
C GLY A 11 -5.33 -4.29 -11.70
N VAL A 12 -5.84 -3.28 -10.99
CA VAL A 12 -5.77 -1.88 -11.41
C VAL A 12 -5.28 -1.02 -10.25
N TRP A 13 -4.29 -0.18 -10.53
CA TRP A 13 -3.81 0.84 -9.61
C TRP A 13 -4.23 2.21 -10.11
N LEU A 14 -4.77 3.02 -9.21
CA LEU A 14 -4.97 4.45 -9.43
C LEU A 14 -3.85 5.19 -8.69
N PHE A 15 -2.95 5.83 -9.45
CA PHE A 15 -1.82 6.59 -8.92
C PHE A 15 -2.20 8.06 -8.74
N GLU A 16 -2.42 8.48 -7.51
CA GLU A 16 -2.83 9.84 -7.15
C GLU A 16 -2.30 10.25 -5.77
N ASP A 17 -1.39 11.22 -5.72
CA ASP A 17 -0.89 11.74 -4.44
C ASP A 17 -1.83 12.79 -3.86
N ILE A 18 -2.48 12.44 -2.76
CA ILE A 18 -3.36 13.35 -2.01
C ILE A 18 -2.78 13.79 -0.67
N ALA A 19 -1.60 13.26 -0.30
CA ALA A 19 -0.96 13.51 0.97
C ALA A 19 0.55 13.77 0.85
N TYR A 20 1.09 14.30 1.93
CA TYR A 20 2.52 14.45 2.18
C TYR A 20 2.81 14.09 3.64
N LYS A 21 4.07 14.22 4.09
CA LYS A 21 4.47 13.77 5.44
C LYS A 21 3.69 14.37 6.63
N ASN A 22 3.01 15.51 6.48
CA ASN A 22 2.24 16.12 7.57
C ASN A 22 0.71 15.95 7.41
N GLY A 23 0.26 15.10 6.48
CA GLY A 23 -1.15 14.81 6.24
C GLY A 23 -1.58 15.12 4.80
N LEU A 24 -2.88 15.31 4.62
CA LEU A 24 -3.49 15.56 3.31
C LEU A 24 -3.17 16.96 2.75
N PHE A 25 -3.11 17.11 1.43
CA PHE A 25 -2.94 18.41 0.76
C PHE A 25 -4.15 19.34 0.92
N ALA A 26 -5.32 18.75 1.15
CA ALA A 26 -6.59 19.42 1.34
C ALA A 26 -7.36 18.72 2.47
N SER A 27 -8.35 19.40 3.06
CA SER A 27 -9.17 18.79 4.09
C SER A 27 -9.92 17.56 3.56
N PRO A 28 -10.20 16.55 4.41
CA PRO A 28 -10.98 15.39 4.00
C PRO A 28 -12.31 15.76 3.35
N LYS A 29 -12.96 16.82 3.85
CA LYS A 29 -14.19 17.37 3.30
C LYS A 29 -14.04 17.83 1.84
N MET A 30 -12.97 18.57 1.53
CA MET A 30 -12.74 19.01 0.14
C MET A 30 -12.52 17.82 -0.78
N PHE A 31 -11.75 16.82 -0.34
CA PHE A 31 -11.58 15.59 -1.12
C PHE A 31 -12.89 14.83 -1.32
N SER A 32 -13.70 14.67 -0.27
CA SER A 32 -15.00 13.99 -0.35
C SER A 32 -16.01 14.69 -1.27
N GLU A 33 -15.96 16.03 -1.37
CA GLU A 33 -16.91 16.80 -2.16
C GLU A 33 -16.46 16.99 -3.62
N LEU A 34 -15.15 17.13 -3.86
CA LEU A 34 -14.63 17.60 -5.14
C LEU A 34 -13.89 16.54 -5.95
N ILE A 35 -13.34 15.50 -5.31
CA ILE A 35 -12.42 14.55 -5.97
C ILE A 35 -12.93 13.12 -5.87
N PHE A 36 -13.20 12.63 -4.66
CA PHE A 36 -13.58 11.24 -4.41
C PHE A 36 -14.88 10.78 -5.10
N PRO A 37 -15.88 11.65 -5.40
CA PRO A 37 -17.02 11.22 -6.21
C PRO A 37 -16.61 10.63 -7.56
N TYR A 38 -15.60 11.21 -8.22
CA TYR A 38 -15.08 10.70 -9.49
C TYR A 38 -14.25 9.42 -9.32
N TYR A 39 -13.56 9.26 -8.19
CA TYR A 39 -12.87 8.01 -7.88
C TYR A 39 -13.85 6.87 -7.61
N THR A 40 -14.98 7.16 -6.95
CA THR A 40 -16.08 6.19 -6.79
C THR A 40 -16.64 5.75 -8.15
N GLU A 41 -16.81 6.66 -9.11
CA GLU A 41 -17.22 6.30 -10.48
C GLU A 41 -16.21 5.37 -11.16
N MET A 42 -14.91 5.62 -10.97
CA MET A 42 -13.86 4.74 -11.48
C MET A 42 -13.91 3.35 -10.83
N VAL A 43 -14.03 3.29 -9.50
CA VAL A 43 -14.17 2.01 -8.78
C VAL A 43 -15.38 1.23 -9.29
N GLN A 44 -16.54 1.87 -9.40
CA GLN A 44 -17.76 1.24 -9.92
C GLN A 44 -17.60 0.73 -11.36
N PHE A 45 -16.92 1.49 -12.21
CA PHE A 45 -16.65 1.07 -13.59
C PHE A 45 -15.85 -0.25 -13.63
N PHE A 46 -14.78 -0.35 -12.84
CA PHE A 46 -13.92 -1.54 -12.81
C PHE A 46 -14.50 -2.70 -12.01
N ASP A 47 -15.32 -2.44 -10.99
CA ASP A 47 -16.13 -3.45 -10.30
C ASP A 47 -17.08 -4.15 -11.29
N GLY A 48 -17.58 -3.44 -12.31
CA GLY A 48 -18.35 -4.03 -13.42
C GLY A 48 -17.59 -5.09 -14.23
N TYR A 49 -16.26 -5.12 -14.14
CA TYR A 49 -15.38 -6.14 -14.71
C TYR A 49 -14.85 -7.13 -13.66
N SER A 50 -15.33 -7.06 -12.41
CA SER A 50 -14.80 -7.81 -11.26
C SER A 50 -13.31 -7.52 -10.99
N LEU A 51 -12.87 -6.28 -11.24
CA LEU A 51 -11.48 -5.86 -11.06
C LEU A 51 -11.34 -4.94 -9.83
N PRO A 52 -10.60 -5.37 -8.78
CA PRO A 52 -10.38 -4.54 -7.61
C PRO A 52 -9.41 -3.39 -7.93
N LEU A 53 -9.67 -2.21 -7.37
CA LEU A 53 -8.78 -1.06 -7.47
C LEU A 53 -7.95 -0.89 -6.20
N VAL A 54 -6.67 -0.61 -6.41
CA VAL A 54 -5.73 -0.17 -5.39
C VAL A 54 -5.52 1.32 -5.53
N PHE A 55 -5.70 2.07 -4.45
CA PHE A 55 -5.36 3.48 -4.39
C PHE A 55 -3.88 3.62 -4.03
N HIS A 56 -3.13 4.41 -4.81
CA HIS A 56 -1.76 4.76 -4.50
C HIS A 56 -1.68 6.24 -4.15
N SER A 57 -1.18 6.56 -2.95
CA SER A 57 -0.80 7.91 -2.52
C SER A 57 0.37 7.80 -1.56
N ASP A 58 1.44 8.53 -1.86
CA ASP A 58 2.50 8.83 -0.90
C ASP A 58 1.96 9.75 0.22
N GLY A 59 2.76 9.92 1.28
CA GLY A 59 2.45 10.77 2.42
C GLY A 59 1.68 10.10 3.54
N ASN A 60 1.29 10.90 4.53
CA ASN A 60 0.52 10.45 5.69
C ASN A 60 -0.97 10.35 5.31
N MET A 61 -1.48 9.12 5.29
CA MET A 61 -2.84 8.79 4.91
C MET A 61 -3.83 8.64 6.09
N ASP A 62 -3.46 9.00 7.32
CA ASP A 62 -4.30 8.86 8.54
C ASP A 62 -5.74 9.35 8.31
N GLN A 63 -5.88 10.55 7.73
CA GLN A 63 -7.19 11.16 7.46
C GLN A 63 -7.77 10.79 6.09
N GLY A 64 -6.98 10.16 5.22
CA GLY A 64 -7.37 9.77 3.87
C GLY A 64 -7.95 8.37 3.77
N ILE A 65 -7.56 7.45 4.66
CA ILE A 65 -8.03 6.05 4.65
C ILE A 65 -9.57 5.94 4.66
N PRO A 66 -10.33 6.70 5.48
CA PRO A 66 -11.79 6.64 5.43
C PRO A 66 -12.36 6.99 4.05
N LEU A 67 -11.79 7.99 3.37
CA LEU A 67 -12.24 8.39 2.03
C LEU A 67 -11.98 7.26 1.00
N VAL A 68 -10.83 6.61 1.09
CA VAL A 68 -10.44 5.47 0.23
C VAL A 68 -11.40 4.30 0.43
N LEU A 69 -11.74 3.98 1.68
CA LEU A 69 -12.73 2.96 2.02
C LEU A 69 -14.11 3.31 1.48
N GLU A 70 -14.58 4.53 1.71
CA GLU A 70 -15.90 5.00 1.26
C GLU A 70 -16.05 5.00 -0.27
N ALA A 71 -14.98 5.33 -1.00
CA ALA A 71 -14.98 5.23 -2.47
C ALA A 71 -14.94 3.79 -3.00
N GLY A 72 -14.72 2.80 -2.12
CA GLY A 72 -14.82 1.38 -2.45
C GLY A 72 -13.52 0.70 -2.89
N PHE A 73 -12.39 1.39 -2.82
CA PHE A 73 -11.07 0.80 -3.08
C PHE A 73 -10.81 -0.42 -2.19
N LYS A 74 -10.08 -1.40 -2.72
CA LYS A 74 -9.79 -2.66 -2.03
C LYS A 74 -8.38 -2.72 -1.46
N GLY A 75 -7.50 -1.83 -1.89
CA GLY A 75 -6.16 -1.76 -1.35
C GLY A 75 -5.58 -0.36 -1.32
N LEU A 76 -4.54 -0.21 -0.51
CA LEU A 76 -3.82 1.03 -0.30
C LEU A 76 -2.32 0.80 -0.43
N ASN A 77 -1.67 1.67 -1.18
CA ASN A 77 -0.25 1.65 -1.52
C ASN A 77 0.32 3.08 -1.44
N PRO A 78 1.61 3.30 -1.16
CA PRO A 78 2.63 2.34 -0.77
C PRO A 78 2.87 2.20 0.73
N MET A 79 2.13 2.94 1.56
CA MET A 79 2.27 2.94 3.03
C MET A 79 3.62 3.47 3.49
N GLU A 80 3.93 4.69 3.06
CA GLU A 80 5.19 5.38 3.30
C GLU A 80 5.52 5.52 4.80
N ALA A 81 6.43 4.68 5.30
CA ALA A 81 6.78 4.62 6.71
C ALA A 81 7.44 5.92 7.19
N LYS A 82 8.27 6.54 6.33
CA LYS A 82 8.93 7.82 6.62
C LYS A 82 7.97 9.03 6.69
N ALA A 83 6.75 8.89 6.16
CA ALA A 83 5.69 9.88 6.33
C ALA A 83 4.89 9.70 7.64
N GLY A 84 5.25 8.71 8.47
CA GLY A 84 4.57 8.42 9.72
C GLY A 84 3.40 7.43 9.57
N CYS A 85 3.28 6.73 8.43
CA CYS A 85 2.32 5.65 8.29
C CYS A 85 2.70 4.49 9.21
N ASP A 86 1.92 4.28 10.28
CA ASP A 86 2.03 3.08 11.11
C ASP A 86 1.19 1.96 10.52
N LEU A 87 1.82 1.14 9.68
CA LEU A 87 1.13 0.06 8.99
C LEU A 87 0.45 -0.93 9.95
N LEU A 88 1.04 -1.21 11.12
CA LEU A 88 0.45 -2.14 12.08
C LEU A 88 -0.78 -1.52 12.78
N ALA A 89 -0.76 -0.22 13.05
CA ALA A 89 -1.94 0.49 13.53
C ALA A 89 -3.06 0.50 12.47
N TYR A 90 -2.72 0.73 11.20
CA TYR A 90 -3.71 0.65 10.12
C TYR A 90 -4.25 -0.77 9.92
N ALA A 91 -3.40 -1.79 10.08
CA ALA A 91 -3.81 -3.19 10.04
C ALA A 91 -4.80 -3.52 11.15
N GLU A 92 -4.59 -3.00 12.36
CA GLU A 92 -5.51 -3.18 13.49
C GLU A 92 -6.89 -2.57 13.19
N GLN A 93 -6.90 -1.35 12.62
CA GLN A 93 -8.13 -0.60 12.44
C GLN A 93 -8.88 -0.97 11.15
N TYR A 94 -8.18 -1.28 10.07
CA TYR A 94 -8.74 -1.39 8.71
C TYR A 94 -8.34 -2.68 7.99
N GLY A 95 -7.55 -3.58 8.59
CA GLY A 95 -7.00 -4.78 7.92
C GLY A 95 -8.04 -5.82 7.48
N ARG A 96 -9.28 -5.70 7.93
CA ARG A 96 -10.42 -6.51 7.45
C ARG A 96 -10.98 -6.00 6.13
N ASP A 97 -10.96 -4.69 5.93
CA ASP A 97 -11.63 -4.00 4.82
C ASP A 97 -10.64 -3.63 3.70
N LEU A 98 -9.37 -3.38 4.04
CA LEU A 98 -8.31 -3.04 3.11
C LEU A 98 -7.23 -4.11 3.03
N VAL A 99 -6.68 -4.22 1.82
CA VAL A 99 -5.40 -4.86 1.56
C VAL A 99 -4.30 -3.79 1.59
N PHE A 100 -3.27 -3.99 2.40
CA PHE A 100 -2.13 -3.08 2.41
C PHE A 100 -1.02 -3.58 1.50
N ILE A 101 -0.42 -2.68 0.72
CA ILE A 101 0.61 -3.02 -0.27
C ILE A 101 1.82 -2.12 -0.05
N GLY A 102 2.98 -2.69 0.27
CA GLY A 102 4.20 -1.93 0.53
C GLY A 102 4.55 -1.87 2.02
N GLY A 103 4.91 -0.69 2.50
CA GLY A 103 5.16 -0.39 3.92
C GLY A 103 6.47 -0.89 4.50
N PHE A 104 7.31 -1.58 3.73
CA PHE A 104 8.67 -1.87 4.17
C PHE A 104 9.57 -0.66 3.92
N ASP A 105 10.01 -0.02 5.01
CA ASP A 105 10.86 1.19 4.98
C ASP A 105 12.10 0.96 4.11
N VAL A 106 12.13 1.61 2.94
CA VAL A 106 13.23 1.47 1.97
C VAL A 106 14.59 1.83 2.57
N ARG A 107 14.64 2.68 3.59
CA ARG A 107 15.89 3.07 4.28
C ARG A 107 16.55 1.89 4.98
N ILE A 108 15.78 0.87 5.38
CA ILE A 108 16.31 -0.37 5.91
C ILE A 108 17.03 -1.17 4.81
N LEU A 109 16.47 -1.20 3.59
CA LEU A 109 17.17 -1.81 2.44
C LEU A 109 18.44 -1.05 2.09
N GLU A 110 18.42 0.28 2.15
CA GLU A 110 19.58 1.13 1.86
C GLU A 110 20.75 0.92 2.83
N THR A 111 20.51 0.35 4.02
CA THR A 111 21.60 0.00 4.94
C THR A 111 22.48 -1.13 4.40
N ASN A 112 21.94 -1.97 3.50
CA ASN A 112 22.53 -3.23 3.06
C ASN A 112 22.94 -4.19 4.21
N ASP A 113 22.41 -3.98 5.41
CA ASP A 113 22.60 -4.87 6.55
C ASP A 113 21.60 -6.02 6.44
N HIS A 114 22.08 -7.17 5.97
CA HIS A 114 21.26 -8.35 5.75
C HIS A 114 20.56 -8.85 7.04
N ASP A 115 21.16 -8.67 8.21
CA ASP A 115 20.58 -9.13 9.48
C ASP A 115 19.47 -8.18 9.94
N LEU A 116 19.69 -6.87 9.80
CA LEU A 116 18.65 -5.88 10.03
C LEU A 116 17.47 -6.07 9.08
N ILE A 117 17.74 -6.25 7.79
CA ILE A 117 16.70 -6.51 6.77
C ILE A 117 15.87 -7.73 7.14
N ARG A 118 16.51 -8.86 7.49
CA ARG A 118 15.80 -10.08 7.91
C ARG A 118 14.91 -9.81 9.11
N LYS A 119 15.46 -9.18 10.14
CA LYS A 119 14.75 -8.87 11.39
C LYS A 119 13.50 -8.04 11.13
N GLU A 120 13.63 -6.95 10.36
CA GLU A 120 12.51 -6.03 10.11
C GLU A 120 11.47 -6.65 9.17
N VAL A 121 11.87 -7.44 8.17
CA VAL A 121 10.91 -8.18 7.32
C VAL A 121 10.10 -9.17 8.16
N VAL A 122 10.74 -9.94 9.04
CA VAL A 122 10.04 -10.90 9.93
C VAL A 122 9.10 -10.16 10.88
N ALA A 123 9.57 -9.08 11.51
CA ALA A 123 8.75 -8.28 12.42
C ALA A 123 7.48 -7.74 11.74
N LEU A 124 7.63 -7.22 10.52
CA LEU A 124 6.51 -6.70 9.74
C LEU A 124 5.52 -7.81 9.36
N VAL A 125 6.00 -8.91 8.79
CA VAL A 125 5.15 -10.02 8.34
C VAL A 125 4.40 -10.67 9.50
N GLU A 126 5.09 -10.99 10.59
CA GLU A 126 4.45 -11.58 11.77
C GLU A 126 3.51 -10.59 12.46
N GLY A 127 3.83 -9.30 12.46
CA GLY A 127 2.96 -8.23 12.95
C GLY A 127 1.65 -8.11 12.16
N MET A 128 1.70 -8.25 10.83
CA MET A 128 0.51 -8.26 9.96
C MET A 128 -0.32 -9.53 10.16
N LYS A 129 0.33 -10.70 10.24
CA LYS A 129 -0.34 -11.98 10.51
C LYS A 129 -1.07 -12.01 11.84
N ALA A 130 -0.43 -11.50 12.90
CA ALA A 130 -1.02 -11.45 14.24
C ALA A 130 -2.33 -10.65 14.28
N ARG A 131 -2.54 -9.76 13.30
CA ARG A 131 -3.75 -8.95 13.12
C ARG A 131 -4.72 -9.52 12.10
N GLU A 132 -4.41 -10.68 11.53
CA GLU A 132 -5.16 -11.30 10.43
C GLU A 132 -5.35 -10.34 9.23
N ALA A 133 -4.42 -9.39 9.05
CA ALA A 133 -4.53 -8.35 8.04
C ALA A 133 -4.10 -8.84 6.67
N ARG A 134 -4.77 -8.35 5.62
CA ARG A 134 -4.43 -8.67 4.23
C ARG A 134 -3.24 -7.80 3.79
N TYR A 135 -2.15 -8.45 3.40
CA TYR A 135 -0.88 -7.76 3.14
C TYR A 135 -0.16 -8.27 1.89
N LEU A 136 0.33 -7.36 1.05
CA LEU A 136 1.30 -7.63 0.00
C LEU A 136 2.61 -6.89 0.31
N PHE A 137 3.66 -7.67 0.53
CA PHE A 137 4.99 -7.12 0.81
C PHE A 137 5.57 -6.35 -0.37
N GLY A 138 6.13 -5.19 -0.07
CA GLY A 138 6.85 -4.32 -1.00
C GLY A 138 7.53 -3.19 -0.24
N SER A 139 8.39 -2.43 -0.91
CA SER A 139 8.94 -1.21 -0.33
C SER A 139 7.85 -0.16 -0.15
N ASP A 140 8.05 0.71 0.84
CA ASP A 140 7.17 1.84 1.16
C ASP A 140 7.27 3.00 0.18
N HIS A 141 8.25 2.95 -0.73
CA HIS A 141 8.47 3.89 -1.83
C HIS A 141 9.37 3.23 -2.90
N THR A 142 9.74 3.97 -3.94
CA THR A 142 10.77 3.58 -4.93
C THR A 142 12.04 3.03 -4.28
N VAL A 143 12.47 1.84 -4.69
CA VAL A 143 13.77 1.25 -4.32
C VAL A 143 14.89 2.08 -4.94
N THR A 144 15.78 2.60 -4.11
CA THR A 144 16.82 3.53 -4.56
C THR A 144 18.04 2.77 -5.11
N PRO A 145 18.90 3.44 -5.90
CA PRO A 145 20.15 2.84 -6.39
C PRO A 145 21.17 2.47 -5.30
N ASN A 146 20.92 2.84 -4.03
CA ASN A 146 21.77 2.50 -2.89
C ASN A 146 21.50 1.09 -2.35
N VAL A 147 20.45 0.43 -2.82
CA VAL A 147 20.11 -0.93 -2.41
C VAL A 147 20.85 -1.93 -3.29
N ASP A 148 21.73 -2.72 -2.67
CA ASP A 148 22.39 -3.83 -3.34
C ASP A 148 21.36 -4.89 -3.75
N TYR A 149 21.58 -5.51 -4.90
CA TYR A 149 20.71 -6.58 -5.39
C TYR A 149 20.57 -7.72 -4.39
N ASP A 150 21.65 -8.07 -3.69
CA ASP A 150 21.65 -9.11 -2.67
C ASP A 150 20.80 -8.72 -1.45
N SER A 151 20.84 -7.46 -1.02
CA SER A 151 19.99 -6.93 0.05
C SER A 151 18.50 -7.04 -0.30
N TYR A 152 18.14 -6.65 -1.53
CA TYR A 152 16.77 -6.80 -2.03
C TYR A 152 16.34 -8.28 -2.08
N ARG A 153 17.22 -9.17 -2.54
CA ARG A 153 16.98 -10.62 -2.51
C ARG A 153 16.80 -11.15 -1.10
N VAL A 154 17.61 -10.72 -0.14
CA VAL A 154 17.50 -11.13 1.27
C VAL A 154 16.13 -10.75 1.81
N ALA A 155 15.62 -9.56 1.51
CA ALA A 155 14.28 -9.15 1.91
C ALA A 155 13.20 -10.07 1.31
N LEU A 156 13.24 -10.30 -0.01
CA LEU A 156 12.27 -11.15 -0.70
C LEU A 156 12.30 -12.62 -0.25
N ASP A 157 13.49 -13.19 -0.10
CA ASP A 157 13.65 -14.59 0.34
C ASP A 157 13.22 -14.75 1.80
N THR A 158 13.44 -13.74 2.64
CA THR A 158 12.94 -13.72 4.01
C THR A 158 11.42 -13.65 4.03
N TYR A 159 10.82 -12.73 3.28
CA TYR A 159 9.37 -12.63 3.14
C TYR A 159 8.77 -13.96 2.69
N ARG A 160 9.29 -14.58 1.61
CA ARG A 160 8.79 -15.86 1.07
C ARG A 160 8.81 -17.02 2.07
N ARG A 161 9.80 -17.06 2.96
CA ARG A 161 9.88 -18.07 4.02
C ARG A 161 8.83 -17.87 5.12
N HIS A 162 8.38 -16.64 5.33
CA HIS A 162 7.48 -16.29 6.42
C HIS A 162 6.06 -15.95 5.93
N MET A 163 5.80 -15.73 4.64
CA MET A 163 4.49 -15.22 4.17
C MET A 163 3.31 -16.18 4.34
N LYS A 164 3.55 -17.47 4.61
CA LYS A 164 2.48 -18.47 4.78
C LYS A 164 2.01 -18.52 6.23
N TYR A 165 0.71 -18.70 6.41
CA TYR A 165 0.07 -19.01 7.71
C TYR A 165 0.27 -20.48 8.08
#